data_AF-A0A0D7AT11-F1
#
_entry.id   AF-A0A0D7AT11-F1
#
_cell.length_a   1.000
_cell.length_b   1.000
_cell.length_c   1.000
_cell.angle_alpha   90.00
_cell.angle_beta   90.00
_cell.angle_gamma   90.00
#
_symmetry.space_group_name_H-M   'P 1'
#
loop_
_entity.id
_entity.type
_entity.pdbx_description
1 polymer ?
#
loop_
_entity_poly.entity_id
_entity_poly.type
_entity_poly.pdbx_seq_one_letter_code
_entity_poly.pdbx_strand_id
1 'polypeptide(L)'
;KAYDGDIHFATDTWTSANHRAFVAITAHLLVDAKPKSIILDFFEVPELHTGETFAREISRVFLEFGIETKVSKGTADNASNNDTMTAAMGADESIPSFHREEDHVRCFAHTINLVAKSFLQLFEPALKKKSSVGVEDDSLEDLRDALERITDGEDVNSTEDEQ
;
A
#
# COMPACT_ATOMS: atom_id res chain seq x y z
N LYS A 1 -28.40 9.24 -13.03
CA LYS A 1 -27.82 10.52 -12.59
C LYS A 1 -26.32 10.32 -12.45
N ALA A 2 -25.51 11.26 -12.93
CA ALA A 2 -24.07 11.24 -12.65
C ALA A 2 -23.85 11.38 -11.13
N TYR A 3 -22.95 10.59 -10.56
CA TYR A 3 -22.55 10.68 -9.15
C TYR A 3 -21.78 12.00 -8.94
N ASP A 4 -22.08 12.76 -7.89
CA ASP A 4 -21.52 14.11 -7.67
C ASP A 4 -20.44 14.16 -6.57
N GLY A 5 -20.09 13.02 -5.98
CA GLY A 5 -19.07 12.93 -4.95
C GLY A 5 -17.73 12.44 -5.49
N ASP A 6 -16.73 12.48 -4.60
CA ASP A 6 -15.42 11.88 -4.85
C ASP A 6 -15.51 10.36 -4.87
N ILE A 7 -14.65 9.76 -5.69
CA ILE A 7 -14.48 8.32 -5.78
C ILE A 7 -13.10 8.00 -5.24
N HIS A 8 -13.05 7.13 -4.24
CA HIS A 8 -11.78 6.55 -3.78
C HIS A 8 -11.60 5.20 -4.45
N PHE A 9 -10.37 4.72 -4.53
CA PHE A 9 -10.12 3.38 -5.03
C PHE A 9 -9.22 2.59 -4.08
N ALA A 10 -9.28 1.28 -4.20
CA ALA A 10 -8.28 0.40 -3.64
C ALA A 10 -7.77 -0.55 -4.73
N THR A 11 -6.52 -0.95 -4.62
CA THR A 11 -5.92 -1.96 -5.48
C THR A 11 -5.20 -2.99 -4.63
N ASP A 12 -5.29 -4.25 -5.03
CA ASP A 12 -4.55 -5.33 -4.42
C ASP A 12 -3.91 -6.18 -5.51
N THR A 13 -2.65 -6.52 -5.29
CA THR A 13 -1.86 -7.36 -6.20
C THR A 13 -1.40 -8.60 -5.44
N TRP A 14 -1.72 -9.77 -5.98
CA TRP A 14 -1.27 -11.02 -5.37
C TRP A 14 -0.79 -12.00 -6.43
N THR A 15 0.15 -12.85 -6.01
CA THR A 15 0.53 -14.03 -6.78
C THR A 15 -0.31 -15.20 -6.34
N SER A 16 -1.04 -15.80 -7.27
CA SER A 16 -1.81 -17.03 -7.05
C SER A 16 -0.89 -18.24 -6.83
N ALA A 17 -1.47 -19.34 -6.33
CA ALA A 17 -0.76 -20.60 -6.16
C ALA A 17 -0.20 -21.22 -7.45
N ASN A 18 -0.70 -20.80 -8.63
CA ASN A 18 -0.16 -21.22 -9.92
C ASN A 18 0.85 -20.21 -10.51
N HIS A 19 1.45 -19.36 -9.66
CA HIS A 19 2.49 -18.40 -10.01
C HIS A 19 2.05 -17.32 -11.01
N ARG A 20 0.78 -16.95 -11.00
CA ARG A 20 0.24 -15.86 -11.81
C ARG A 20 -0.05 -14.66 -10.94
N ALA A 21 0.37 -13.48 -11.37
CA ALA A 21 0.05 -12.26 -10.66
C ALA A 21 -1.30 -11.73 -11.14
N PHE A 22 -2.16 -11.37 -10.19
CA PHE A 22 -3.44 -10.74 -10.46
C PHE A 22 -3.53 -9.39 -9.77
N VAL A 23 -4.28 -8.49 -10.37
CA VAL A 23 -4.66 -7.19 -9.81
C VAL A 23 -6.18 -7.13 -9.74
N ALA A 24 -6.69 -6.62 -8.63
CA ALA A 24 -8.07 -6.18 -8.51
C ALA A 24 -8.12 -4.68 -8.23
N ILE A 25 -8.99 -3.95 -8.93
CA ILE A 25 -9.23 -2.53 -8.71
C ILE A 25 -10.67 -2.36 -8.24
N THR A 26 -10.87 -1.71 -7.10
CA THR A 26 -12.19 -1.40 -6.56
C THR A 26 -12.41 0.09 -6.41
N ALA A 27 -13.59 0.58 -6.76
CA ALA A 27 -14.06 1.92 -6.45
C ALA A 27 -14.87 1.91 -5.15
N HIS A 28 -14.71 2.98 -4.35
CA HIS A 28 -15.38 3.21 -3.08
C HIS A 28 -16.02 4.60 -3.11
N LEU A 29 -17.33 4.65 -2.84
CA LEU A 29 -18.12 5.88 -2.92
C LEU A 29 -19.28 5.85 -1.91
N LEU A 30 -19.78 7.03 -1.55
CA LEU A 30 -20.94 7.17 -0.67
C LEU A 30 -22.21 7.42 -1.47
N VAL A 31 -23.18 6.52 -1.41
CA VAL A 31 -24.49 6.67 -2.05
C VAL A 31 -25.56 6.61 -0.97
N ASP A 32 -26.39 7.66 -0.86
CA ASP A 32 -27.43 7.79 0.17
C ASP A 32 -26.88 7.61 1.60
N ALA A 33 -25.72 8.24 1.86
CA ALA A 33 -24.97 8.13 3.12
C ALA A 33 -24.53 6.70 3.49
N LYS A 34 -24.48 5.79 2.51
CA LYS A 34 -24.00 4.42 2.70
C LYS A 34 -22.76 4.15 1.84
N PRO A 35 -21.72 3.53 2.40
CA PRO A 35 -20.56 3.14 1.61
C PRO A 35 -20.97 2.07 0.59
N LYS A 36 -20.51 2.25 -0.64
CA LYS A 36 -20.57 1.25 -1.70
C LYS A 36 -19.17 0.95 -2.17
N SER A 37 -18.92 -0.32 -2.41
CA SER A 37 -17.70 -0.81 -3.06
C SER A 37 -18.08 -1.56 -4.32
N ILE A 38 -17.37 -1.29 -5.41
CA ILE A 38 -17.62 -1.83 -6.74
C ILE A 38 -16.27 -2.29 -7.31
N ILE A 39 -16.21 -3.51 -7.82
CA ILE A 39 -15.04 -3.96 -8.60
C ILE A 39 -15.11 -3.27 -9.96
N LEU A 40 -14.05 -2.53 -10.32
CA LEU A 40 -13.93 -1.90 -11.63
C LEU A 40 -13.31 -2.86 -12.63
N ASP A 41 -12.21 -3.51 -12.26
CA ASP A 41 -11.52 -4.47 -13.12
C ASP A 41 -10.79 -5.54 -12.28
N PHE A 42 -10.55 -6.69 -12.90
CA PHE A 42 -9.79 -7.80 -12.38
C PHE A 42 -9.05 -8.50 -13.52
N PHE A 43 -7.73 -8.46 -13.50
CA PHE A 43 -6.92 -8.97 -14.60
C PHE A 43 -5.60 -9.60 -14.13
N GLU A 44 -5.05 -10.46 -14.99
CA GLU A 44 -3.70 -11.00 -14.84
C GLU A 44 -2.68 -9.94 -15.27
N VAL A 45 -1.67 -9.69 -14.46
CA VAL A 45 -0.71 -8.59 -14.68
C VAL A 45 0.15 -8.89 -15.91
N PRO A 46 0.42 -7.89 -16.78
CA PRO A 46 1.40 -8.03 -17.84
C PRO A 46 2.79 -8.43 -17.31
N GLU A 47 3.64 -9.03 -18.13
CA GLU A 47 4.95 -9.61 -17.74
C GLU A 47 5.92 -8.67 -16.96
N LEU A 48 5.65 -7.35 -16.93
CA LEU A 48 6.42 -6.33 -16.22
C LEU A 48 5.67 -5.86 -14.97
N HIS A 49 6.02 -6.40 -13.80
CA HIS A 49 5.47 -6.00 -12.49
C HIS A 49 6.10 -4.70 -11.96
N THR A 50 6.02 -3.62 -12.74
CA THR A 50 6.54 -2.30 -12.34
C THR A 50 5.40 -1.36 -11.94
N GLY A 51 5.69 -0.40 -11.06
CA GLY A 51 4.72 0.61 -10.66
C GLY A 51 4.13 1.37 -11.84
N GLU A 52 4.94 1.69 -12.85
CA GLU A 52 4.50 2.39 -14.07
C GLU A 52 3.53 1.55 -14.91
N THR A 53 3.70 0.22 -14.90
CA THR A 53 2.74 -0.68 -15.56
C THR A 53 1.41 -0.67 -14.83
N PHE A 54 1.42 -0.76 -13.49
CA PHE A 54 0.19 -0.65 -12.71
C PHE A 54 -0.50 0.70 -12.90
N ALA A 55 0.25 1.80 -12.86
CA ALA A 55 -0.28 3.15 -13.05
C ALA A 55 -1.02 3.27 -14.37
N ARG A 56 -0.41 2.83 -15.48
CA ARG A 56 -1.03 2.86 -16.81
C ARG A 56 -2.32 2.05 -16.89
N GLU A 57 -2.33 0.83 -16.34
CA GLU A 57 -3.55 -0.01 -16.38
C GLU A 57 -4.67 0.59 -15.52
N ILE A 58 -4.34 1.15 -14.35
CA ILE A 58 -5.32 1.84 -13.49
C ILE A 58 -5.87 3.09 -14.18
N SER A 59 -5.01 3.93 -14.79
CA SER A 59 -5.44 5.09 -15.58
C SER A 59 -6.38 4.69 -16.71
N ARG A 60 -6.07 3.60 -17.43
CA ARG A 60 -6.94 3.07 -18.49
C ARG A 60 -8.32 2.74 -17.95
N VAL A 61 -8.41 2.04 -16.82
CA VAL A 61 -9.69 1.68 -16.18
C VAL A 61 -10.46 2.93 -15.78
N PHE A 62 -9.81 3.95 -15.22
CA PHE A 62 -10.50 5.20 -14.84
C PHE A 62 -11.08 5.94 -16.04
N LEU A 63 -10.33 6.01 -17.15
CA LEU A 63 -10.79 6.60 -18.40
C LEU A 63 -11.94 5.81 -19.04
N GLU A 64 -11.88 4.47 -19.00
CA GLU A 64 -12.93 3.60 -19.55
C GLU A 64 -14.26 3.79 -18.81
N PHE A 65 -14.21 3.98 -17.49
CA PHE A 65 -15.39 4.26 -16.67
C PHE A 65 -15.79 5.75 -16.65
N GLY A 66 -14.98 6.65 -17.21
CA GLY A 66 -15.23 8.09 -17.22
C GLY A 66 -15.21 8.73 -15.82
N ILE A 67 -14.31 8.25 -14.96
CA ILE A 67 -14.17 8.68 -13.56
C ILE A 67 -12.85 9.41 -13.27
N GLU A 68 -12.01 9.63 -14.27
CA GLU A 68 -10.67 10.20 -14.19
C GLU A 68 -10.60 11.60 -13.54
N THR A 69 -11.71 12.32 -13.51
CA THR A 69 -11.85 13.65 -12.89
C THR A 69 -12.37 13.61 -11.45
N LYS A 70 -12.66 12.41 -10.91
CA LYS A 70 -13.29 12.21 -9.60
C LYS A 70 -12.52 11.31 -8.67
N VAL A 71 -11.43 10.71 -9.14
CA VAL A 71 -10.60 9.82 -8.30
C VAL A 71 -9.78 10.68 -7.35
N SER A 72 -10.02 10.53 -6.05
CA SER A 72 -9.37 11.37 -5.02
C SER A 72 -8.29 10.65 -4.23
N LYS A 73 -8.57 9.46 -3.68
CA LYS A 73 -7.61 8.73 -2.83
C LYS A 73 -7.51 7.27 -3.25
N GLY A 74 -6.30 6.72 -3.22
CA GLY A 74 -5.99 5.33 -3.53
C GLY A 74 -5.48 4.59 -2.29
N THR A 75 -5.93 3.35 -2.08
CA THR A 75 -5.36 2.46 -1.05
C THR A 75 -4.69 1.27 -1.72
N ALA A 76 -3.44 0.98 -1.35
CA ALA A 76 -2.72 -0.20 -1.80
C ALA A 76 -1.95 -0.82 -0.63
N ASP A 77 -1.41 -2.03 -0.80
CA ASP A 77 -0.53 -2.63 0.21
C ASP A 77 0.80 -1.84 0.35
N ASN A 78 1.58 -2.12 1.40
CA ASN A 78 2.76 -1.30 1.72
C ASN A 78 4.01 -1.66 0.90
N ALA A 79 3.83 -2.25 -0.28
CA ALA A 79 4.92 -2.63 -1.15
C ALA A 79 5.49 -1.41 -1.91
N SER A 80 6.81 -1.37 -2.10
CA SER A 80 7.51 -0.25 -2.74
C SER A 80 7.11 -0.01 -4.20
N ASN A 81 6.62 -1.04 -4.89
CA ASN A 81 6.05 -0.91 -6.23
C ASN A 81 4.80 0.00 -6.26
N ASN A 82 4.03 0.10 -5.18
CA ASN A 82 2.87 0.98 -5.10
C ASN A 82 3.26 2.45 -4.95
N ASP A 83 4.46 2.73 -4.46
CA ASP A 83 4.99 4.10 -4.36
C ASP A 83 5.33 4.63 -5.74
N THR A 84 6.04 3.81 -6.53
CA THR A 84 6.33 4.13 -7.94
C THR A 84 5.06 4.20 -8.79
N MET A 85 4.07 3.33 -8.53
CA MET A 85 2.74 3.40 -9.16
C MET A 85 2.04 4.72 -8.86
N THR A 86 1.95 5.09 -7.58
CA THR A 86 1.27 6.32 -7.15
C THR A 86 1.96 7.56 -7.73
N ALA A 87 3.29 7.59 -7.72
CA ALA A 87 4.05 8.69 -8.31
C ALA A 87 3.78 8.81 -9.82
N ALA A 88 3.75 7.69 -10.54
CA ALA A 88 3.44 7.67 -11.97
C ALA A 88 2.01 8.12 -12.27
N MET A 89 1.02 7.70 -11.46
CA MET A 89 -0.36 8.16 -11.58
C MET A 89 -0.51 9.67 -11.30
N GLY A 90 0.18 10.19 -10.28
CA GLY A 90 0.14 11.62 -9.96
C GLY A 90 0.79 12.52 -11.02
N ALA A 91 1.62 11.94 -11.89
CA ALA A 91 2.20 12.61 -13.05
C ALA A 91 1.38 12.45 -14.34
N ASP A 92 0.32 11.63 -14.32
CA ASP A 92 -0.52 11.34 -15.48
C ASP A 92 -1.58 12.43 -15.67
N GLU A 93 -1.38 13.29 -16.66
CA GLU A 93 -2.31 14.39 -17.00
C GLU A 93 -3.72 13.90 -17.38
N SER A 94 -3.88 12.61 -17.70
CA SER A 94 -5.19 12.03 -18.00
C SER A 94 -6.05 11.76 -16.75
N ILE A 95 -5.47 11.77 -15.54
CA ILE A 95 -6.18 11.67 -14.27
C ILE A 95 -5.99 12.97 -13.48
N PRO A 96 -6.61 14.08 -13.91
CA PRO A 96 -6.36 15.40 -13.34
C PRO A 96 -6.87 15.58 -11.91
N SER A 97 -7.50 14.57 -11.28
CA SER A 97 -7.94 14.63 -9.88
C SER A 97 -7.00 13.90 -8.91
N PHE A 98 -6.04 13.12 -9.41
CA PHE A 98 -5.09 12.36 -8.61
C PHE A 98 -3.73 13.05 -8.69
N HIS A 99 -3.29 13.69 -7.62
CA HIS A 99 -2.25 14.71 -7.73
C HIS A 99 -0.92 14.33 -7.10
N ARG A 100 -0.87 13.50 -6.05
CA ARG A 100 0.36 13.28 -5.27
C ARG A 100 0.43 11.95 -4.54
N GLU A 101 1.62 11.65 -4.01
CA GLU A 101 1.85 10.60 -3.00
C GLU A 101 0.94 10.76 -1.76
N GLU A 102 0.55 11.98 -1.41
CA GLU A 102 -0.41 12.28 -0.33
C GLU A 102 -1.84 11.77 -0.61
N ASP A 103 -2.12 11.35 -1.85
CA ASP A 103 -3.36 10.69 -2.23
C ASP A 103 -3.32 9.16 -2.07
N HIS A 104 -2.14 8.61 -1.72
CA HIS A 104 -1.97 7.21 -1.37
C HIS A 104 -2.09 6.98 0.14
N VAL A 105 -3.00 6.08 0.48
CA VAL A 105 -3.23 5.59 1.84
C VAL A 105 -2.64 4.18 1.92
N ARG A 106 -1.72 3.94 2.86
CA ARG A 106 -1.17 2.60 3.11
C ARG A 106 -2.24 1.68 3.66
N CYS A 107 -2.21 0.40 3.27
CA CYS A 107 -3.12 -0.60 3.80
C CYS A 107 -2.91 -0.84 5.31
N PHE A 108 -3.91 -0.48 6.12
CA PHE A 108 -3.88 -0.67 7.58
C PHE A 108 -3.71 -2.14 7.99
N ALA A 109 -4.34 -3.07 7.28
CA ALA A 109 -4.19 -4.50 7.56
C ALA A 109 -2.74 -4.97 7.32
N HIS A 110 -2.08 -4.41 6.31
CA HIS A 110 -0.68 -4.69 6.04
C HIS A 110 0.20 -4.14 7.18
N THR A 111 -0.04 -2.91 7.65
CA THR A 111 0.66 -2.35 8.81
C THR A 111 0.53 -3.23 10.06
N ILE A 112 -0.68 -3.73 10.37
CA ILE A 112 -0.88 -4.65 11.50
C ILE A 112 -0.08 -5.94 11.29
N ASN A 113 -0.07 -6.50 10.08
CA ASN A 113 0.68 -7.70 9.75
C ASN A 113 2.18 -7.50 9.96
N LEU A 114 2.73 -6.34 9.58
CA LEU A 114 4.14 -6.00 9.83
C LEU A 114 4.44 -5.93 11.32
N VAL A 115 3.62 -5.21 12.09
CA VAL A 115 3.77 -5.13 13.56
C VAL A 115 3.73 -6.53 14.19
N ALA A 116 2.79 -7.38 13.78
CA ALA A 116 2.69 -8.74 14.29
C ALA A 116 3.92 -9.60 13.95
N LYS A 117 4.43 -9.50 12.71
CA LYS A 117 5.65 -10.20 12.27
C LYS A 117 6.86 -9.75 13.08
N SER A 118 7.06 -8.45 13.25
CA SER A 118 8.17 -7.89 14.05
C SER A 118 8.09 -8.34 15.50
N PHE A 119 6.88 -8.39 16.09
CA PHE A 119 6.69 -8.89 17.45
C PHE A 119 7.00 -10.39 17.57
N LEU A 120 6.56 -11.22 16.63
CA LEU A 120 6.79 -12.67 16.66
C LEU A 120 8.27 -13.03 16.52
N GLN A 121 9.05 -12.26 15.77
CA GLN A 121 10.49 -12.46 15.62
C GLN A 121 11.25 -12.39 16.96
N LEU A 122 10.72 -11.68 17.97
CA LEU A 122 11.31 -11.63 19.32
C LEU A 122 11.26 -12.99 20.05
N PHE A 123 10.32 -13.86 19.66
CA PHE A 123 10.09 -15.17 20.28
C PHE A 123 10.59 -16.33 19.42
N GLU A 124 11.05 -16.05 18.20
CA GLU A 124 11.72 -17.07 17.38
C GLU A 124 13.14 -17.29 17.91
N PRO A 125 13.47 -18.48 18.43
CA PRO A 125 14.79 -18.74 18.99
C PRO A 125 15.85 -18.71 17.88
N ALA A 126 16.50 -17.56 17.67
CA ALA A 126 17.61 -17.31 16.76
C ALA A 126 17.87 -18.44 15.75
N LEU A 127 16.90 -18.71 14.87
CA LEU A 127 17.04 -19.76 13.87
C LEU A 127 17.95 -19.19 12.79
N LYS A 128 19.25 -19.43 13.00
CA LYS A 128 20.38 -19.20 12.10
C LYS A 128 19.98 -18.69 10.72
N LYS A 129 20.26 -17.40 10.52
CA LYS A 129 20.54 -16.72 9.25
C LYS A 129 20.99 -17.71 8.16
N LYS A 130 20.05 -18.24 7.37
CA LYS A 130 20.29 -18.89 6.08
C LYS A 130 19.02 -18.88 5.22
N SER A 131 19.09 -18.01 4.22
CA SER A 131 18.55 -18.09 2.85
C SER A 131 17.04 -18.04 2.59
N SER A 132 16.71 -17.13 1.66
CA SER A 132 15.80 -17.32 0.52
C SER A 132 14.30 -17.32 0.76
N VAL A 133 13.77 -16.25 1.37
CA VAL A 133 12.47 -15.73 0.97
C VAL A 133 12.65 -14.24 0.77
N GLY A 134 12.68 -13.80 -0.49
CA GLY A 134 12.73 -12.40 -0.85
C GLY A 134 11.44 -11.72 -0.43
N VAL A 135 11.46 -11.13 0.76
CA VAL A 135 10.64 -9.99 1.10
C VAL A 135 11.64 -8.94 1.55
N GLU A 136 12.25 -8.27 0.57
CA GLU A 136 12.93 -7.00 0.81
C GLU A 136 11.81 -6.01 1.13
N ASP A 137 11.43 -5.95 2.41
CA ASP A 137 10.56 -4.93 2.94
C ASP A 137 11.40 -4.09 3.88
N ASP A 138 11.94 -3.00 3.32
CA ASP A 138 12.78 -2.02 4.02
C ASP A 138 12.11 -1.53 5.32
N SER A 139 10.78 -1.58 5.41
CA SER A 139 10.04 -1.17 6.61
C SER A 139 10.19 -2.13 7.81
N LEU A 140 10.54 -3.40 7.58
CA LEU A 140 10.81 -4.37 8.64
C LEU A 140 12.19 -4.19 9.26
N GLU A 141 13.18 -3.70 8.50
CA GLU A 141 14.50 -3.38 9.02
C GLU A 141 14.42 -2.16 9.97
N ASP A 142 13.72 -1.10 9.56
CA ASP A 142 13.52 0.10 10.39
C ASP A 142 12.78 -0.20 11.71
N LEU A 143 11.73 -1.05 11.66
CA LEU A 143 11.01 -1.46 12.87
C LEU A 143 11.87 -2.34 13.79
N ARG A 144 12.72 -3.18 13.21
CA ARG A 144 13.64 -4.03 13.97
C ARG A 144 14.68 -3.18 14.71
N ASP A 145 15.28 -2.21 14.03
CA ASP A 145 16.23 -1.27 14.65
C ASP A 145 15.56 -0.44 15.77
N ALA A 146 14.30 -0.03 15.57
CA ALA A 146 13.53 0.67 16.61
C ALA A 146 13.22 -0.24 17.81
N LEU A 147 12.92 -1.52 17.59
CA LEU A 147 12.67 -2.50 18.65
C LEU A 147 13.95 -2.88 19.39
N GLU A 148 15.07 -3.06 18.69
CA GLU A 148 16.39 -3.33 19.29
C GLU A 148 16.79 -2.19 20.24
N ARG A 149 16.54 -0.93 19.86
CA ARG A 149 16.71 0.24 20.75
C ARG A 149 15.84 0.23 22.00
N ILE A 150 14.60 -0.28 21.91
CA ILE A 150 13.69 -0.40 23.06
C ILE A 150 14.12 -1.55 23.98
N THR A 151 14.64 -2.65 23.41
CA THR A 151 15.09 -3.81 24.19
C THR A 151 16.46 -3.61 24.83
N ASP A 152 17.32 -2.77 24.25
CA ASP A 152 18.66 -2.46 24.77
C ASP A 152 18.68 -1.43 25.91
N GLY A 153 17.52 -0.93 26.33
CA GLY A 153 17.38 -0.17 27.58
C GLY A 153 18.17 1.14 27.61
N GLU A 154 18.11 1.96 26.56
CA GLU A 154 18.44 3.38 26.72
C GLU A 154 17.35 4.04 27.58
N ASP A 155 17.62 4.11 28.88
CA ASP A 155 16.85 4.89 29.86
C ASP A 155 16.73 6.34 29.38
N VAL A 156 15.58 6.70 28.82
CA VAL A 156 15.15 8.10 28.65
C VAL A 156 14.68 8.64 30.00
N ASN A 157 15.55 8.61 31.00
CA ASN A 157 15.37 9.40 32.22
C ASN A 157 16.69 9.59 32.98
N SER A 158 17.53 10.51 32.51
CA SER A 158 18.57 11.12 33.34
C SER A 158 18.53 12.63 33.19
N THR A 159 17.52 13.25 33.80
CA THR A 159 17.68 14.59 34.40
C THR A 159 17.45 14.42 35.90
N GLU A 160 18.51 14.02 36.59
CA GLU A 160 18.68 14.32 38.01
C GLU A 160 18.96 15.82 38.11
N ASP A 161 17.92 16.60 38.40
CA ASP A 161 18.09 17.93 38.99
C ASP A 161 18.28 17.74 40.51
N GLU A 162 19.53 17.72 40.96
CA GLU A 162 19.89 18.07 42.32
C GLU A 162 20.62 19.43 42.34
N GLN A 163 20.05 20.34 43.14
CA GLN A 163 20.50 21.69 43.59
C GLN A 163 20.00 22.91 42.80
#